data_AF-R6PPG4-F1
#
_entry.id   AF-R6PPG4-F1
#
_cell.length_a   1.000
_cell.length_b   1.000
_cell.length_c   1.000
_cell.angle_alpha   90.00
_cell.angle_beta   90.00
_cell.angle_gamma   90.00
#
_symmetry.space_group_name_H-M   'P 1'
#
loop_
_entity.id
_entity.type
_entity.pdbx_description
1 polymer ?
#
loop_
_entity_poly.entity_id
_entity_poly.type
_entity_poly.pdbx_seq_one_letter_code
_entity_poly.pdbx_strand_id
1 'polypeptide(L)'
;MRAFFRNIVFGLVLVFMVSCGSTMEESTFQPTYNTESLSKDYASLHSDLTRMNTNMESVTSRSFLSRFFKRVLNVFVADCIGAIKGAFKGENIWQSAQGASCSSARKQGFIEGVDAANTLLSRATLENNNLVTSKIQPKKTALDGLILVDSSTATLEDSIGFFHNNIIYTTLEKDNSITLWKGISDEDCLNKLNAEITKVSKETTYKDTILNKSTIEFCQFISNTSVETQNYKALLESTKKAYPQLGNMLDITSVYFEGMELVTTEEEWQQYCKNVIKTISNSSIPSKDKDALKMGVTVGYASSKLWKSE
;
A
#
# COMPACT_ATOMS: atom_id res chain seq x y z
N MET A 1 -64.36 -14.56 -35.20
CA MET A 1 -64.00 -13.18 -34.83
C MET A 1 -62.47 -13.15 -34.71
N ARG A 2 -61.75 -12.64 -35.72
CA ARG A 2 -61.27 -11.23 -35.85
C ARG A 2 -60.45 -10.81 -34.60
N ALA A 3 -59.21 -10.35 -34.64
CA ALA A 3 -58.33 -9.91 -35.72
C ALA A 3 -56.91 -9.60 -35.13
N PHE A 4 -55.94 -9.26 -36.01
CA PHE A 4 -54.79 -8.34 -35.79
C PHE A 4 -53.58 -8.89 -34.99
N PHE A 5 -52.29 -8.72 -35.34
CA PHE A 5 -51.47 -7.95 -36.32
C PHE A 5 -50.19 -8.80 -36.59
N ARG A 6 -49.77 -9.11 -37.83
CA ARG A 6 -48.95 -8.33 -38.80
C ARG A 6 -47.45 -8.25 -38.46
N ASN A 7 -46.65 -8.96 -39.26
CA ASN A 7 -45.26 -8.66 -39.60
C ASN A 7 -45.09 -7.19 -40.02
N ILE A 8 -43.92 -6.57 -39.75
CA ILE A 8 -43.15 -5.66 -40.63
C ILE A 8 -41.95 -5.04 -39.87
N VAL A 9 -40.74 -5.38 -40.34
CA VAL A 9 -39.53 -4.57 -40.58
C VAL A 9 -39.31 -3.27 -39.79
N PHE A 10 -38.17 -3.21 -39.07
CA PHE A 10 -37.32 -2.02 -38.87
C PHE A 10 -35.88 -2.56 -38.75
N GLY A 11 -34.85 -2.14 -39.49
CA GLY A 11 -34.60 -0.84 -40.12
C GLY A 11 -33.22 -0.40 -39.66
N LEU A 12 -32.17 -1.05 -40.17
CA LEU A 12 -30.76 -0.77 -39.85
C LEU A 12 -30.35 0.52 -40.59
N VAL A 13 -30.41 1.65 -39.89
CA VAL A 13 -29.91 2.94 -40.40
C VAL A 13 -28.44 3.06 -40.04
N LEU A 14 -27.59 2.76 -41.01
CA LEU A 14 -26.20 3.19 -41.09
C LEU A 14 -26.18 4.72 -41.31
N VAL A 15 -25.75 5.47 -40.30
CA VAL A 15 -25.32 6.86 -40.49
C VAL A 15 -23.80 6.89 -40.45
N PHE A 16 -23.20 6.95 -41.63
CA PHE A 16 -21.87 7.53 -41.82
C PHE A 16 -22.04 9.06 -41.89
N MET A 17 -21.40 9.79 -40.99
CA MET A 17 -21.04 11.18 -41.19
C MET A 17 -19.57 11.34 -40.81
N VAL A 18 -18.80 11.72 -41.82
CA VAL A 18 -17.39 12.12 -41.78
C VAL A 18 -17.26 13.42 -40.98
N SER A 19 -16.27 13.51 -40.10
CA SER A 19 -15.70 14.81 -39.73
C SER A 19 -14.17 14.70 -39.66
N CYS A 20 -13.54 15.68 -40.30
CA CYS A 20 -12.11 15.84 -40.52
C CYS A 20 -11.35 16.20 -39.23
N GLY A 21 -10.08 15.81 -39.21
CA GLY A 21 -9.00 16.71 -38.79
C GLY A 21 -8.81 16.92 -37.29
N SER A 22 -8.04 16.04 -36.66
CA SER A 22 -6.71 16.38 -36.15
C SER A 22 -6.12 15.14 -35.53
N THR A 23 -4.88 14.82 -35.89
CA THR A 23 -4.00 13.99 -35.09
C THR A 23 -3.98 14.60 -33.69
N MET A 24 -4.67 13.96 -32.74
CA MET A 24 -4.43 14.22 -31.33
C MET A 24 -3.00 13.77 -31.08
N GLU A 25 -2.11 14.75 -30.93
CA GLU A 25 -0.85 14.56 -30.25
C GLU A 25 -1.14 13.79 -28.97
N GLU A 26 -0.41 12.68 -28.83
CA GLU A 26 -0.29 11.91 -27.60
C GLU A 26 0.21 12.91 -26.55
N SER A 27 -0.72 13.53 -25.82
CA SER A 27 -0.35 14.39 -24.71
C SER A 27 0.22 13.46 -23.65
N THR A 28 1.55 13.40 -23.60
CA THR A 28 2.27 13.02 -22.40
C THR A 28 1.63 13.76 -21.24
N PHE A 29 0.87 13.02 -20.43
CA PHE A 29 0.32 13.52 -19.19
C PHE A 29 1.51 13.90 -18.31
N GLN A 30 1.88 15.18 -18.34
CA GLN A 30 2.73 15.80 -17.35
C GLN A 30 1.77 16.30 -16.27
N PRO A 31 1.69 15.66 -15.10
CA PRO A 31 0.84 16.17 -14.05
C PRO A 31 1.40 17.52 -13.57
N THR A 32 0.65 18.59 -13.81
CA THR A 32 0.94 19.90 -13.25
C THR A 32 0.57 19.89 -11.77
N TYR A 33 1.52 19.51 -10.91
CA TYR A 33 1.35 19.60 -9.46
C TYR A 33 1.57 21.04 -8.99
N ASN A 34 0.62 21.54 -8.20
CA ASN A 34 0.69 22.89 -7.65
C ASN A 34 1.62 22.91 -6.43
N THR A 35 2.93 23.09 -6.67
CA THR A 35 3.97 23.19 -5.64
C THR A 35 3.80 24.39 -4.70
N GLU A 36 2.87 25.31 -4.99
CA GLU A 36 2.57 26.49 -4.16
C GLU A 36 2.06 26.14 -2.75
N SER A 37 1.58 24.92 -2.52
CA SER A 37 1.06 24.48 -1.20
C SER A 37 2.10 23.82 -0.29
N LEU A 38 3.28 23.45 -0.80
CA LEU A 38 4.35 22.82 -0.03
C LEU A 38 5.23 23.88 0.63
N SER A 39 5.57 23.67 1.91
CA SER A 39 6.65 24.47 2.52
C SER A 39 7.95 24.29 1.71
N LYS A 40 8.80 25.33 1.66
CA LYS A 40 9.99 25.39 0.80
C LYS A 40 10.87 24.13 0.88
N ASP A 41 11.09 23.61 2.08
CA ASP A 41 11.93 22.42 2.30
C ASP A 41 11.31 21.15 1.74
N TYR A 42 9.98 21.01 1.84
CA TYR A 42 9.24 19.90 1.24
C TYR A 42 9.14 20.01 -0.27
N ALA A 43 9.00 21.21 -0.82
CA ALA A 43 9.04 21.43 -2.26
C ALA A 43 10.39 21.01 -2.86
N SER A 44 11.50 21.28 -2.14
CA SER A 44 12.84 20.83 -2.54
C SER A 44 12.94 19.30 -2.56
N LEU A 45 12.51 18.63 -1.47
CA LEU A 45 12.52 17.16 -1.41
C LEU A 45 11.63 16.54 -2.49
N HIS A 46 10.44 17.10 -2.72
CA HIS A 46 9.55 16.67 -3.79
C HIS A 46 10.26 16.77 -5.15
N SER A 47 10.91 17.90 -5.45
CA SER A 47 11.63 18.08 -6.70
C SER A 47 12.79 17.09 -6.87
N ASP A 48 13.53 16.81 -5.79
CA ASP A 48 14.63 15.83 -5.82
C ASP A 48 14.14 14.42 -6.14
N LEU A 49 13.02 13.99 -5.54
CA LEU A 49 12.40 12.70 -5.83
C LEU A 49 11.79 12.65 -7.23
N THR A 50 11.12 13.71 -7.68
CA THR A 50 10.60 13.80 -9.05
C THR A 50 11.73 13.67 -10.07
N ARG A 51 12.85 14.37 -9.87
CA ARG A 51 14.03 14.28 -10.75
C ARG A 51 14.61 12.86 -10.76
N MET A 52 14.64 12.21 -9.60
CA MET A 52 15.06 10.80 -9.51
C MET A 52 14.17 9.90 -10.36
N ASN A 53 12.84 10.10 -10.31
CA ASN A 53 11.88 9.33 -11.11
C ASN A 53 12.03 9.58 -12.61
N THR A 54 12.14 10.85 -13.03
CA THR A 54 12.34 11.21 -14.46
C THR A 54 13.61 10.57 -15.04
N ASN A 55 14.68 10.44 -14.25
CA ASN A 55 15.90 9.77 -14.70
C ASN A 55 15.69 8.27 -14.98
N MET A 56 14.74 7.62 -14.30
CA MET A 56 14.38 6.21 -14.53
C MET A 56 13.52 6.03 -15.79
N GLU A 57 12.64 7.00 -16.11
CA GLU A 57 11.78 6.96 -17.32
C GLU A 57 12.57 6.87 -18.64
N SER A 58 13.82 7.33 -18.65
CA SER A 58 14.70 7.28 -19.83
C SER A 58 15.24 5.87 -20.16
N VAL A 59 15.02 4.88 -19.29
CA VAL A 59 15.48 3.49 -19.44
C VAL A 59 14.28 2.59 -19.81
N THR A 60 13.97 2.58 -21.10
CA THR A 60 13.06 1.66 -21.84
C THR A 60 11.93 0.92 -21.09
N SER A 61 10.72 1.21 -21.57
CA SER A 61 9.41 0.59 -21.34
C SER A 61 9.36 -0.95 -21.23
N ARG A 62 8.82 -1.43 -20.10
CA ARG A 62 7.62 -2.29 -19.99
C ARG A 62 7.35 -2.54 -18.51
N SER A 63 6.24 -2.01 -18.04
CA SER A 63 5.82 -1.99 -16.65
C SER A 63 5.56 -3.40 -16.11
N PHE A 64 6.50 -3.92 -15.32
CA PHE A 64 6.29 -5.10 -14.47
C PHE A 64 5.14 -4.84 -13.47
N LEU A 65 4.97 -3.57 -13.06
CA LEU A 65 4.00 -3.14 -12.06
C LEU A 65 2.62 -2.73 -12.59
N SER A 66 2.43 -2.53 -13.90
CA SER A 66 1.08 -2.30 -14.46
C SER A 66 0.17 -3.53 -14.30
N ARG A 67 0.76 -4.68 -13.95
CA ARG A 67 0.09 -5.91 -13.55
C ARG A 67 -0.07 -6.08 -12.03
N PHE A 68 0.55 -5.24 -11.20
CA PHE A 68 0.59 -5.38 -9.73
C PHE A 68 -0.67 -4.89 -8.99
N PHE A 69 -1.79 -4.69 -9.70
CA PHE A 69 -3.14 -4.49 -9.16
C PHE A 69 -3.35 -3.28 -8.21
N LYS A 70 -4.24 -2.37 -8.63
CA LYS A 70 -4.73 -1.21 -7.85
C LYS A 70 -5.07 -1.52 -6.38
N ARG A 71 -5.57 -2.73 -6.10
CA ARG A 71 -5.96 -3.18 -4.75
C ARG A 71 -4.77 -3.55 -3.87
N VAL A 72 -3.81 -4.33 -4.40
CA VAL A 72 -2.57 -4.66 -3.68
C VAL A 72 -1.83 -3.36 -3.31
N LEU A 73 -1.79 -2.42 -4.25
CA LEU A 73 -1.14 -1.13 -4.06
C LEU A 73 -1.82 -0.28 -2.96
N ASN A 74 -3.14 -0.32 -2.84
CA ASN A 74 -3.85 0.33 -1.73
C ASN A 74 -3.50 -0.27 -0.35
N VAL A 75 -3.17 -1.57 -0.28
CA VAL A 75 -2.63 -2.17 0.95
C VAL A 75 -1.24 -1.61 1.23
N PHE A 76 -0.34 -1.59 0.24
CA PHE A 76 1.03 -1.08 0.43
C PHE A 76 1.04 0.39 0.88
N VAL A 77 0.14 1.18 0.29
CA VAL A 77 -0.03 2.60 0.63
C VAL A 77 -0.62 2.75 2.02
N ALA A 78 -1.59 1.92 2.42
CA ALA A 78 -2.12 1.91 3.79
C ALA A 78 -1.01 1.61 4.82
N ASP A 79 -0.12 0.66 4.53
CA ASP A 79 1.00 0.28 5.40
C ASP A 79 1.99 1.44 5.55
N CYS A 80 2.35 2.08 4.43
CA CYS A 80 3.21 3.26 4.39
C CYS A 80 2.62 4.43 5.18
N ILE A 81 1.35 4.79 4.95
CA ILE A 81 0.66 5.87 5.66
C ILE A 81 0.55 5.53 7.15
N GLY A 82 0.27 4.27 7.51
CA GLY A 82 0.19 3.82 8.90
C GLY A 82 1.50 4.03 9.66
N ALA A 83 2.62 3.69 9.03
CA ALA A 83 3.95 3.94 9.59
C ALA A 83 4.26 5.44 9.72
N ILE A 84 3.97 6.24 8.68
CA ILE A 84 4.15 7.70 8.70
C ILE A 84 3.35 8.32 9.85
N LYS A 85 2.06 8.01 9.96
CA LYS A 85 1.20 8.55 11.02
C LYS A 85 1.74 8.17 12.39
N GLY A 86 2.13 6.92 12.58
CA GLY A 86 2.62 6.40 13.85
C GLY A 86 3.87 7.16 14.30
N ALA A 87 4.84 7.27 13.40
CA ALA A 87 6.11 7.94 13.65
C ALA A 87 5.93 9.45 13.85
N PHE A 88 5.07 10.08 13.05
CA PHE A 88 4.75 11.50 13.17
C PHE A 88 4.03 11.84 14.48
N LYS A 89 3.23 10.94 15.06
CA LYS A 89 2.68 11.18 16.40
C LYS A 89 3.66 10.85 17.52
N GLY A 90 4.74 10.10 17.23
CA GLY A 90 5.71 9.65 18.23
C GLY A 90 5.17 8.56 19.16
N GLU A 91 4.02 7.97 18.82
CA GLU A 91 3.32 6.97 19.63
C GLU A 91 2.58 5.98 18.73
N ASN A 92 2.53 4.70 19.13
CA ASN A 92 1.70 3.68 18.49
C ASN A 92 2.08 3.43 17.03
N ILE A 93 3.39 3.43 16.75
CA ILE A 93 3.98 3.17 15.42
C ILE A 93 3.56 1.79 14.93
N TRP A 94 3.79 0.76 15.75
CA TRP A 94 3.46 -0.62 15.42
C TRP A 94 1.96 -0.85 15.29
N GLN A 95 1.17 -0.19 16.14
CA GLN A 95 -0.28 -0.35 16.06
C GLN A 95 -0.84 0.35 14.81
N SER A 96 -0.28 1.50 14.41
CA SER A 96 -0.75 2.24 13.25
C SER A 96 -0.32 1.58 11.94
N ALA A 97 0.92 1.12 11.82
CA ALA A 97 1.43 0.46 10.62
C ALA A 97 0.76 -0.90 10.38
N GLN A 98 0.88 -1.83 11.34
CA GLN A 98 0.29 -3.17 11.20
C GLN A 98 -1.24 -3.12 11.22
N GLY A 99 -1.83 -2.18 11.96
CA GLY A 99 -3.27 -2.02 12.04
C GLY A 99 -3.91 -1.52 10.74
N ALA A 100 -3.31 -0.52 10.11
CA ALA A 100 -3.71 -0.06 8.78
C ALA A 100 -3.56 -1.20 7.76
N SER A 101 -2.45 -1.93 7.85
CA SER A 101 -2.13 -3.06 6.97
C SER A 101 -3.15 -4.18 7.03
N CYS A 102 -3.31 -4.80 8.20
CA CYS A 102 -4.17 -5.97 8.34
C CYS A 102 -5.63 -5.60 8.08
N SER A 103 -6.08 -4.41 8.48
CA SER A 103 -7.46 -3.97 8.24
C SER A 103 -7.73 -3.70 6.76
N SER A 104 -6.80 -3.06 6.05
CA SER A 104 -6.89 -2.83 4.59
C SER A 104 -6.84 -4.15 3.83
N ALA A 105 -5.84 -4.99 4.11
CA ALA A 105 -5.65 -6.30 3.48
C ALA A 105 -6.89 -7.21 3.68
N ARG A 106 -7.49 -7.20 4.88
CA ARG A 106 -8.72 -7.93 5.17
C ARG A 106 -9.88 -7.47 4.29
N LYS A 107 -10.21 -6.17 4.32
CA LYS A 107 -11.36 -5.64 3.57
C LYS A 107 -11.18 -5.69 2.06
N GLN A 108 -9.94 -5.71 1.58
CA GLN A 108 -9.63 -5.90 0.17
C GLN A 108 -9.56 -7.38 -0.25
N GLY A 109 -9.77 -8.32 0.69
CA GLY A 109 -9.89 -9.76 0.42
C GLY A 109 -8.58 -10.54 0.40
N PHE A 110 -7.45 -9.93 0.80
CA PHE A 110 -6.15 -10.62 0.87
C PHE A 110 -6.09 -11.63 2.01
N ILE A 111 -6.70 -11.33 3.16
CA ILE A 111 -6.70 -12.24 4.32
C ILE A 111 -7.83 -13.27 4.22
N GLU A 112 -8.89 -12.94 3.47
CA GLU A 112 -10.10 -13.76 3.33
C GLU A 112 -10.11 -14.66 2.09
N GLY A 113 -9.15 -14.47 1.17
CA GLY A 113 -9.08 -15.18 -0.11
C GLY A 113 -8.28 -16.48 -0.02
N VAL A 114 -8.88 -17.59 -0.48
CA VAL A 114 -8.12 -18.80 -0.85
C VAL A 114 -7.60 -18.60 -2.27
N ASP A 115 -6.30 -18.79 -2.49
CA ASP A 115 -5.73 -18.91 -3.84
C ASP A 115 -6.54 -19.94 -4.65
N ALA A 116 -7.07 -19.54 -5.81
CA ALA A 116 -7.91 -20.40 -6.64
C ALA A 116 -7.18 -21.70 -7.04
N ALA A 117 -5.85 -21.66 -7.13
CA ALA A 117 -5.01 -22.84 -7.37
C ALA A 117 -5.10 -23.85 -6.20
N ASN A 118 -5.17 -23.39 -4.96
CA ASN A 118 -5.33 -24.25 -3.78
C ASN A 118 -6.74 -24.86 -3.71
N THR A 119 -7.78 -24.13 -4.14
CA THR A 119 -9.17 -24.64 -4.22
C THR A 119 -9.33 -25.74 -5.27
N LEU A 120 -8.57 -25.69 -6.36
CA LEU A 120 -8.55 -26.72 -7.42
C LEU A 120 -7.78 -27.98 -6.98
N LEU A 121 -6.69 -27.81 -6.24
CA LEU A 121 -5.89 -28.91 -5.68
C LEU A 121 -6.56 -29.58 -4.46
N SER A 122 -7.38 -28.84 -3.70
CA SER A 122 -8.01 -29.31 -2.46
C SER A 122 -9.39 -29.97 -2.61
N ARG A 123 -9.86 -30.25 -3.83
CA ARG A 123 -11.10 -31.04 -4.05
C ARG A 123 -11.08 -32.42 -3.36
N ALA A 124 -9.91 -32.89 -2.90
CA ALA A 124 -9.73 -34.11 -2.12
C ALA A 124 -9.63 -33.92 -0.58
N THR A 125 -9.66 -32.69 -0.06
CA THR A 125 -9.44 -32.36 1.38
C THR A 125 -10.41 -31.29 1.87
N LEU A 126 -11.69 -31.44 1.53
CA LEU A 126 -12.76 -30.53 1.97
C LEU A 126 -13.52 -31.10 3.17
N GLU A 127 -12.85 -31.09 4.33
CA GLU A 127 -13.53 -30.96 5.63
C GLU A 127 -12.64 -30.10 6.55
N ASN A 128 -13.05 -28.85 6.75
CA ASN A 128 -12.55 -27.86 7.72
C ASN A 128 -11.14 -27.26 7.52
N ASN A 129 -11.09 -25.91 7.47
CA ASN A 129 -9.92 -25.02 7.54
C ASN A 129 -9.24 -24.65 6.21
N ASN A 130 -9.88 -23.75 5.46
CA ASN A 130 -9.16 -22.94 4.48
C ASN A 130 -8.19 -21.99 5.21
N LEU A 131 -6.89 -22.09 4.93
CA LEU A 131 -5.83 -21.35 5.63
C LEU A 131 -5.64 -19.93 5.07
N VAL A 132 -5.55 -18.95 5.97
CA VAL A 132 -5.30 -17.52 5.68
C VAL A 132 -3.98 -17.28 4.92
N THR A 133 -3.03 -18.19 5.00
CA THR A 133 -1.67 -18.04 4.43
C THR A 133 -1.63 -18.03 2.90
N SER A 134 -2.74 -18.31 2.20
CA SER A 134 -2.68 -18.56 0.76
C SER A 134 -2.34 -17.33 -0.09
N LYS A 135 -2.65 -16.11 0.37
CA LYS A 135 -2.39 -14.81 -0.30
C LYS A 135 -1.20 -14.04 0.27
N ILE A 136 -0.43 -14.68 1.14
CA ILE A 136 0.81 -14.16 1.71
C ILE A 136 1.96 -14.95 1.08
N GLN A 137 3.08 -14.29 0.82
CA GLN A 137 4.28 -14.95 0.29
C GLN A 137 4.79 -16.04 1.25
N PRO A 138 5.78 -16.85 0.88
CA PRO A 138 6.47 -17.71 1.84
C PRO A 138 7.24 -16.88 2.87
N LYS A 139 7.25 -17.31 4.15
CA LYS A 139 7.89 -16.58 5.27
C LYS A 139 9.36 -16.23 4.99
N LYS A 140 10.10 -17.13 4.33
CA LYS A 140 11.48 -16.89 3.90
C LYS A 140 11.57 -15.68 2.97
N THR A 141 10.72 -15.58 1.96
CA THR A 141 10.70 -14.47 1.00
C THR A 141 10.26 -13.17 1.67
N ALA A 142 9.19 -13.25 2.47
CA ALA A 142 8.57 -12.07 3.04
C ALA A 142 9.37 -11.43 4.19
N LEU A 143 10.34 -12.13 4.77
CA LEU A 143 11.22 -11.59 5.83
C LEU A 143 12.63 -11.28 5.34
N ASP A 144 12.94 -11.53 4.07
CA ASP A 144 14.28 -11.39 3.52
C ASP A 144 14.58 -9.97 3.00
N GLY A 145 15.81 -9.51 3.25
CA GLY A 145 16.33 -8.25 2.70
C GLY A 145 15.57 -6.98 3.09
N LEU A 146 14.94 -6.95 4.28
CA LEU A 146 14.07 -5.85 4.73
C LEU A 146 14.79 -4.67 5.42
N ILE A 147 16.10 -4.76 5.60
CA ILE A 147 16.93 -3.66 6.12
C ILE A 147 17.48 -2.89 4.93
N LEU A 148 17.08 -1.62 4.81
CA LEU A 148 17.40 -0.75 3.66
C LEU A 148 18.58 0.20 3.92
N VAL A 149 19.36 -0.05 4.97
CA VAL A 149 20.58 0.70 5.30
C VAL A 149 21.78 -0.24 5.34
N ASP A 150 22.98 0.32 5.26
CA ASP A 150 24.20 -0.48 5.37
C ASP A 150 24.29 -1.17 6.74
N SER A 151 24.60 -2.47 6.73
CA SER A 151 24.63 -3.32 7.93
C SER A 151 25.58 -2.80 9.02
N SER A 152 26.67 -2.12 8.65
CA SER A 152 27.62 -1.51 9.59
C SER A 152 27.07 -0.29 10.33
N THR A 153 25.97 0.29 9.84
CA THR A 153 25.32 1.49 10.40
C THR A 153 23.89 1.22 10.85
N ALA A 154 23.40 -0.02 10.66
CA ALA A 154 22.03 -0.38 10.96
C ALA A 154 21.75 -0.31 12.47
N THR A 155 20.60 0.28 12.79
CA THR A 155 20.04 0.31 14.14
C THR A 155 18.84 -0.61 14.22
N LEU A 156 18.32 -0.81 15.44
CA LEU A 156 17.11 -1.61 15.64
C LEU A 156 15.87 -1.02 14.96
N GLU A 157 15.82 0.31 14.81
CA GLU A 157 14.71 1.00 14.14
C GLU A 157 14.65 0.70 12.64
N ASP A 158 15.81 0.42 12.03
CA ASP A 158 15.89 0.00 10.62
C ASP A 158 15.29 -1.39 10.38
N SER A 159 15.01 -2.15 11.44
CA SER A 159 14.32 -3.44 11.38
C SER A 159 12.78 -3.31 11.38
N ILE A 160 12.24 -2.09 11.29
CA ILE A 160 10.79 -1.85 11.31
C ILE A 160 10.03 -2.67 10.25
N GLY A 161 10.57 -2.79 9.04
CA GLY A 161 9.97 -3.61 7.99
C GLY A 161 9.92 -5.10 8.35
N PHE A 162 10.98 -5.62 8.97
CA PHE A 162 11.03 -7.01 9.45
C PHE A 162 9.97 -7.27 10.51
N PHE A 163 9.89 -6.42 11.53
CA PHE A 163 8.92 -6.57 12.61
C PHE A 163 7.48 -6.38 12.12
N HIS A 164 7.25 -5.47 11.17
CA HIS A 164 5.96 -5.30 10.50
C HIS A 164 5.46 -6.63 9.92
N ASN A 165 6.25 -7.23 9.03
CA ASN A 165 5.87 -8.49 8.39
C ASN A 165 5.80 -9.64 9.39
N ASN A 166 6.75 -9.75 10.31
CA ASN A 166 6.78 -10.84 11.28
C ASN A 166 5.57 -10.84 12.23
N ILE A 167 5.10 -9.65 12.65
CA ILE A 167 3.89 -9.52 13.48
C ILE A 167 2.67 -10.03 12.70
N ILE A 168 2.47 -9.55 11.47
CA ILE A 168 1.33 -9.98 10.65
C ILE A 168 1.39 -11.49 10.40
N TYR A 169 2.55 -12.05 10.02
CA TYR A 169 2.71 -13.49 9.89
C TYR A 169 2.32 -14.24 11.14
N THR A 170 2.88 -13.84 12.28
CA THR A 170 2.70 -14.57 13.53
C THR A 170 1.24 -14.53 13.98
N THR A 171 0.56 -13.39 13.80
CA THR A 171 -0.88 -13.25 14.08
C THR A 171 -1.69 -14.18 13.18
N LEU A 172 -1.44 -14.19 11.87
CA LEU A 172 -2.21 -15.00 10.92
C LEU A 172 -1.88 -16.50 11.00
N GLU A 173 -0.66 -16.88 11.41
CA GLU A 173 -0.27 -18.26 11.70
C GLU A 173 -1.00 -18.81 12.92
N LYS A 174 -1.15 -18.01 13.98
CA LYS A 174 -1.88 -18.39 15.21
C LYS A 174 -3.38 -18.50 14.99
N ASP A 175 -3.93 -17.59 14.21
CA ASP A 175 -5.36 -17.48 13.93
C ASP A 175 -5.65 -17.80 12.46
N ASN A 176 -5.30 -19.00 11.99
CA ASN A 176 -5.29 -19.31 10.54
C ASN A 176 -6.67 -19.56 9.88
N SER A 177 -7.77 -19.16 10.51
CA SER A 177 -9.15 -19.41 10.05
C SER A 177 -9.70 -18.26 9.20
N ILE A 178 -9.97 -18.52 7.91
CA ILE A 178 -10.61 -17.52 7.03
C ILE A 178 -11.97 -17.06 7.57
N THR A 179 -12.76 -17.97 8.14
CA THR A 179 -14.08 -17.63 8.71
C THR A 179 -13.96 -16.63 9.85
N LEU A 180 -12.91 -16.76 10.67
CA LEU A 180 -12.61 -15.80 11.73
C LEU A 180 -12.32 -14.41 11.13
N TRP A 181 -11.38 -14.32 10.19
CA TRP A 181 -10.99 -13.03 9.61
C TRP A 181 -12.05 -12.37 8.76
N LYS A 182 -12.98 -13.14 8.18
CA LYS A 182 -14.12 -12.59 7.45
C LYS A 182 -15.14 -11.90 8.35
N GLY A 183 -15.33 -12.40 9.57
CA GLY A 183 -16.33 -11.92 10.52
C GLY A 183 -15.80 -10.95 11.58
N ILE A 184 -14.49 -10.76 11.67
CA ILE A 184 -13.86 -9.97 12.73
C ILE A 184 -14.08 -8.46 12.52
N SER A 185 -14.33 -7.74 13.60
CA SER A 185 -14.37 -6.27 13.58
C SER A 185 -12.96 -5.69 13.38
N ASP A 186 -12.87 -4.43 12.93
CA ASP A 186 -11.56 -3.76 12.82
C ASP A 186 -10.88 -3.61 14.19
N GLU A 187 -11.66 -3.39 15.26
CA GLU A 187 -11.12 -3.30 16.62
C GLU A 187 -10.57 -4.65 17.10
N ASP A 188 -11.29 -5.74 16.87
CA ASP A 188 -10.84 -7.09 17.24
C ASP A 188 -9.61 -7.52 16.41
N CYS A 189 -9.56 -7.14 15.13
CA CYS A 189 -8.39 -7.31 14.28
C CYS A 189 -7.15 -6.63 14.89
N LEU A 190 -7.31 -5.36 15.30
CA LEU A 190 -6.25 -4.60 15.96
C LEU A 190 -5.86 -5.21 17.31
N ASN A 191 -6.80 -5.71 18.09
CA ASN A 191 -6.52 -6.38 19.36
C ASN A 191 -5.69 -7.66 19.17
N LYS A 192 -5.98 -8.46 18.12
CA LYS A 192 -5.18 -9.64 17.76
C LYS A 192 -3.75 -9.28 17.38
N LEU A 193 -3.57 -8.22 16.60
CA LEU A 193 -2.23 -7.70 16.28
C LEU A 193 -1.52 -7.18 17.55
N ASN A 194 -2.23 -6.45 18.41
CA ASN A 194 -1.66 -5.84 19.61
C ASN A 194 -1.08 -6.88 20.58
N ALA A 195 -1.66 -8.08 20.62
CA ALA A 195 -1.13 -9.20 21.40
C ALA A 195 0.28 -9.64 20.94
N GLU A 196 0.57 -9.56 19.63
CA GLU A 196 1.90 -9.84 19.08
C GLU A 196 2.81 -8.62 19.12
N ILE A 197 2.28 -7.42 18.87
CA ILE A 197 3.01 -6.15 19.03
C ILE A 197 3.56 -6.03 20.45
N THR A 198 2.79 -6.37 21.49
CA THR A 198 3.23 -6.30 22.90
C THR A 198 4.39 -7.25 23.21
N LYS A 199 4.59 -8.31 22.41
CA LYS A 199 5.74 -9.21 22.55
C LYS A 199 6.97 -8.59 21.91
N VAL A 200 6.82 -8.13 20.66
CA VAL A 200 7.90 -7.46 19.91
C VAL A 200 8.32 -6.15 20.59
N SER A 201 7.40 -5.38 21.16
CA SER A 201 7.69 -4.10 21.81
C SER A 201 8.56 -4.24 23.06
N LYS A 202 8.65 -5.45 23.65
CA LYS A 202 9.64 -5.74 24.70
C LYS A 202 11.07 -5.73 24.17
N GLU A 203 11.24 -6.11 22.92
CA GLU A 203 12.52 -6.26 22.23
C GLU A 203 12.89 -5.01 21.41
N THR A 204 11.96 -4.07 21.18
CA THR A 204 12.19 -2.84 20.41
C THR A 204 12.24 -1.56 21.25
N THR A 205 12.66 -0.45 20.62
CA THR A 205 12.69 0.90 21.23
C THR A 205 11.28 1.46 21.46
N TYR A 206 10.33 1.19 20.56
CA TYR A 206 8.94 1.63 20.72
C TYR A 206 8.18 0.69 21.67
N LYS A 207 7.59 1.28 22.71
CA LYS A 207 6.85 0.58 23.78
C LYS A 207 5.35 0.70 23.58
N ASP A 208 4.88 0.41 22.38
CA ASP A 208 3.45 0.37 22.09
C ASP A 208 2.83 -0.81 22.85
N THR A 209 1.99 -0.51 23.83
CA THR A 209 1.32 -1.54 24.66
C THR A 209 -0.19 -1.36 24.72
N ILE A 210 -0.69 -0.12 24.60
CA ILE A 210 -2.12 0.20 24.75
C ILE A 210 -2.65 0.66 23.40
N LEU A 211 -3.60 -0.09 22.84
CA LEU A 211 -4.32 0.32 21.65
C LEU A 211 -5.29 1.45 22.02
N ASN A 212 -5.07 2.64 21.45
CA ASN A 212 -5.92 3.80 21.75
C ASN A 212 -6.98 4.04 20.67
N LYS A 213 -8.05 4.74 21.08
CA LYS A 213 -9.20 5.04 20.23
C LYS A 213 -8.83 5.78 18.94
N SER A 214 -7.92 6.76 19.02
CA SER A 214 -7.48 7.53 17.84
C SER A 214 -6.78 6.63 16.79
N THR A 215 -6.08 5.59 17.23
CA THR A 215 -5.42 4.63 16.33
C THR A 215 -6.42 3.68 15.71
N ILE A 216 -7.43 3.23 16.48
CA ILE A 216 -8.55 2.44 15.94
C ILE A 216 -9.31 3.23 14.88
N GLU A 217 -9.71 4.46 15.19
CA GLU A 217 -10.45 5.35 14.26
C GLU A 217 -9.63 5.60 12.98
N PHE A 218 -8.32 5.79 13.09
CA PHE A 218 -7.44 5.94 11.94
C PHE A 218 -7.36 4.67 11.08
N CYS A 219 -7.18 3.49 11.68
CA CYS A 219 -7.10 2.23 10.92
C CYS A 219 -8.45 1.89 10.26
N GLN A 220 -9.56 2.19 10.93
CA GLN A 220 -10.91 2.07 10.38
C GLN A 220 -11.10 2.99 9.17
N PHE A 221 -10.70 4.26 9.28
CA PHE A 221 -10.72 5.20 8.17
C PHE A 221 -9.92 4.68 6.98
N ILE A 222 -8.64 4.37 7.17
CA ILE A 222 -7.75 3.93 6.08
C ILE A 222 -8.29 2.67 5.41
N SER A 223 -8.73 1.68 6.19
CA SER A 223 -9.25 0.44 5.63
C SER A 223 -10.55 0.64 4.83
N ASN A 224 -11.48 1.48 5.30
CA ASN A 224 -12.68 1.83 4.52
C ASN A 224 -12.32 2.56 3.23
N THR A 225 -11.52 3.62 3.34
CA THR A 225 -11.11 4.43 2.19
C THR A 225 -10.31 3.62 1.16
N SER A 226 -9.50 2.63 1.60
CA SER A 226 -8.74 1.76 0.69
C SER A 226 -9.64 0.90 -0.22
N VAL A 227 -10.87 0.60 0.21
CA VAL A 227 -11.85 -0.17 -0.57
C VAL A 227 -12.70 0.76 -1.46
N GLU A 228 -13.04 1.94 -0.93
CA GLU A 228 -13.88 2.93 -1.63
C GLU A 228 -13.15 3.63 -2.78
N THR A 229 -11.82 3.72 -2.69
CA THR A 229 -11.00 4.44 -3.67
C THR A 229 -10.56 3.55 -4.83
N GLN A 230 -10.53 4.13 -6.02
CA GLN A 230 -10.19 3.40 -7.25
C GLN A 230 -8.70 3.09 -7.40
N ASN A 231 -7.83 3.89 -6.76
CA ASN A 231 -6.38 3.78 -6.82
C ASN A 231 -5.74 4.46 -5.61
N TYR A 232 -4.42 4.30 -5.47
CA TYR A 232 -3.68 4.82 -4.33
C TYR A 232 -3.63 6.35 -4.27
N LYS A 233 -3.64 7.05 -5.42
CA LYS A 233 -3.67 8.51 -5.44
C LYS A 233 -4.96 9.03 -4.80
N ALA A 234 -6.10 8.40 -5.09
CA ALA A 234 -7.38 8.72 -4.46
C ALA A 234 -7.41 8.39 -2.96
N LEU A 235 -6.72 7.32 -2.53
CA LEU A 235 -6.51 7.00 -1.11
C LEU A 235 -5.67 8.08 -0.41
N LEU A 236 -4.57 8.51 -1.02
CA LEU A 236 -3.70 9.57 -0.50
C LEU A 236 -4.45 10.90 -0.37
N GLU A 237 -5.18 11.32 -1.41
CA GLU A 237 -5.97 12.56 -1.37
C GLU A 237 -7.07 12.53 -0.31
N SER A 238 -7.78 11.41 -0.19
CA SER A 238 -8.81 11.23 0.83
C SER A 238 -8.20 11.26 2.24
N THR A 239 -7.03 10.65 2.41
CA THR A 239 -6.27 10.68 3.68
C THR A 239 -5.78 12.09 4.00
N LYS A 240 -5.26 12.82 3.00
CA LYS A 240 -4.82 14.22 3.15
C LYS A 240 -5.96 15.12 3.60
N LYS A 241 -7.17 14.92 3.07
CA LYS A 241 -8.36 15.65 3.50
C LYS A 241 -8.75 15.35 4.96
N ALA A 242 -8.67 14.09 5.38
CA ALA A 242 -9.04 13.68 6.75
C ALA A 242 -7.95 13.97 7.79
N TYR A 243 -6.68 13.94 7.38
CA TYR A 243 -5.49 14.13 8.23
C TYR A 243 -4.56 15.18 7.61
N PRO A 244 -4.99 16.46 7.53
CA PRO A 244 -4.25 17.51 6.82
C PRO A 244 -2.85 17.78 7.39
N GLN A 245 -2.62 17.48 8.67
CA GLN A 245 -1.29 17.54 9.29
C GLN A 245 -0.27 16.59 8.66
N LEU A 246 -0.70 15.57 7.92
CA LEU A 246 0.17 14.67 7.18
C LEU A 246 0.40 15.12 5.73
N GLY A 247 -0.29 16.18 5.28
CA GLY A 247 -0.42 16.52 3.85
C GLY A 247 0.91 16.59 3.10
N ASN A 248 1.89 17.32 3.62
CA ASN A 248 3.20 17.43 2.97
C ASN A 248 3.92 16.07 2.85
N MET A 249 3.82 15.21 3.88
CA MET A 249 4.40 13.87 3.83
C MET A 249 3.65 12.94 2.87
N LEU A 250 2.33 13.11 2.73
CA LEU A 250 1.52 12.36 1.77
C LEU A 250 1.82 12.77 0.32
N ASP A 251 2.15 14.05 0.08
CA ASP A 251 2.62 14.51 -1.23
C ASP A 251 3.96 13.86 -1.60
N ILE A 252 4.92 13.81 -0.65
CA ILE A 252 6.17 13.05 -0.83
C ILE A 252 5.90 11.56 -1.07
N THR A 253 4.93 10.98 -0.34
CA THR A 253 4.53 9.58 -0.48
C THR A 253 3.96 9.31 -1.87
N SER A 254 3.20 10.24 -2.45
CA SER A 254 2.70 10.12 -3.83
C SER A 254 3.84 10.00 -4.84
N VAL A 255 4.84 10.89 -4.76
CA VAL A 255 6.01 10.85 -5.66
C VAL A 255 6.84 9.59 -5.46
N TYR A 256 6.97 9.13 -4.22
CA TYR A 256 7.59 7.84 -3.92
C TYR A 256 6.88 6.70 -4.67
N PHE A 257 5.55 6.60 -4.55
CA PHE A 257 4.74 5.57 -5.22
C PHE A 257 4.79 5.68 -6.75
N GLU A 258 4.83 6.89 -7.32
CA GLU A 258 5.03 7.09 -8.76
C GLU A 258 6.36 6.53 -9.25
N GLY A 259 7.44 6.73 -8.51
CA GLY A 259 8.73 6.14 -8.88
C GLY A 259 8.76 4.62 -8.68
N MET A 260 7.96 4.09 -7.75
CA MET A 260 7.77 2.64 -7.68
C MET A 260 7.22 2.11 -8.99
N GLU A 261 6.20 2.75 -9.59
CA GLU A 261 5.56 2.27 -10.83
C GLU A 261 6.54 2.12 -12.01
N LEU A 262 7.74 2.71 -11.90
CA LEU A 262 8.81 2.69 -12.90
C LEU A 262 9.82 1.54 -12.72
N VAL A 263 9.89 0.88 -11.55
CA VAL A 263 10.84 -0.23 -11.35
C VAL A 263 10.32 -1.54 -11.92
N THR A 264 11.23 -2.44 -12.33
CA THR A 264 10.86 -3.71 -12.99
C THR A 264 11.38 -4.97 -12.29
N THR A 265 12.42 -4.86 -11.46
CA THR A 265 12.93 -6.00 -10.67
C THR A 265 12.92 -5.72 -9.18
N GLU A 266 13.04 -6.77 -8.37
CA GLU A 266 13.15 -6.66 -6.92
C GLU A 266 14.45 -5.93 -6.49
N GLU A 267 15.54 -6.11 -7.23
CA GLU A 267 16.81 -5.43 -6.97
C GLU A 267 16.70 -3.93 -7.28
N GLU A 268 16.07 -3.56 -8.41
CA GLU A 268 15.76 -2.17 -8.75
C GLU A 268 14.85 -1.55 -7.69
N TRP A 269 13.86 -2.33 -7.24
CA TRP A 269 12.92 -1.93 -6.21
C TRP A 269 13.61 -1.60 -4.89
N GLN A 270 14.44 -2.53 -4.40
CA GLN A 270 15.25 -2.32 -3.19
C GLN A 270 16.18 -1.12 -3.34
N GLN A 271 16.85 -0.98 -4.48
CA GLN A 271 17.80 0.12 -4.71
C GLN A 271 17.09 1.47 -4.79
N TYR A 272 15.90 1.53 -5.39
CA TYR A 272 15.07 2.73 -5.40
C TYR A 272 14.69 3.15 -3.98
N CYS A 273 14.19 2.23 -3.14
CA CYS A 273 13.87 2.53 -1.74
C CYS A 273 15.09 3.04 -0.96
N LYS A 274 16.27 2.46 -1.16
CA LYS A 274 17.54 2.94 -0.56
C LYS A 274 17.85 4.38 -0.98
N ASN A 275 17.68 4.69 -2.27
CA ASN A 275 17.92 6.04 -2.81
C ASN A 275 16.91 7.05 -2.27
N VAL A 276 15.64 6.67 -2.13
CA VAL A 276 14.59 7.51 -1.51
C VAL A 276 14.94 7.81 -0.06
N ILE A 277 15.29 6.80 0.74
CA ILE A 277 15.70 6.95 2.15
C ILE A 277 16.90 7.89 2.28
N LYS A 278 17.91 7.73 1.41
CA LYS A 278 19.08 8.62 1.37
C LYS A 278 18.69 10.06 1.03
N THR A 279 17.79 10.25 0.07
CA THR A 279 17.30 11.58 -0.35
C THR A 279 16.53 12.27 0.77
N ILE A 280 15.64 11.54 1.46
CA ILE A 280 14.94 12.04 2.66
C ILE A 280 15.94 12.43 3.75
N SER A 281 16.92 11.58 4.03
CA SER A 281 17.94 11.80 5.07
C SER A 281 18.71 13.11 4.84
N ASN A 282 19.05 13.40 3.58
CA ASN A 282 19.83 14.57 3.17
C ASN A 282 19.01 15.85 2.97
N SER A 283 17.67 15.77 3.01
CA SER A 283 16.81 16.94 2.81
C SER A 283 16.86 17.92 3.98
N SER A 284 16.25 19.10 3.81
CA SER A 284 16.18 20.13 4.86
C SER A 284 14.92 20.03 5.74
N ILE A 285 14.03 19.05 5.51
CA ILE A 285 12.80 18.92 6.30
C ILE A 285 13.11 18.57 7.77
N PRO A 286 12.16 18.80 8.72
CA PRO A 286 12.36 18.48 10.13
C PRO A 286 12.74 17.00 10.36
N SER A 287 13.66 16.73 11.31
CA SER A 287 14.15 15.37 11.59
C SER A 287 13.02 14.37 11.87
N LYS A 288 12.01 14.81 12.63
CA LYS A 288 10.82 14.01 12.93
C LYS A 288 10.08 13.54 11.67
N ASP A 289 9.99 14.42 10.68
CA ASP A 289 9.30 14.13 9.42
C ASP A 289 10.18 13.24 8.52
N LYS A 290 11.50 13.41 8.57
CA LYS A 290 12.44 12.47 7.93
C LYS A 290 12.26 11.06 8.47
N ASP A 291 12.21 10.92 9.78
CA ASP A 291 12.06 9.61 10.43
C ASP A 291 10.72 8.97 10.05
N ALA A 292 9.63 9.75 10.05
CA ALA A 292 8.33 9.26 9.62
C ALA A 292 8.31 8.80 8.15
N LEU A 293 8.87 9.60 7.24
CA LEU A 293 8.93 9.24 5.82
C LEU A 293 9.83 8.01 5.56
N LYS A 294 10.99 7.92 6.22
CA LYS A 294 11.87 6.74 6.12
C LYS A 294 11.16 5.47 6.59
N MET A 295 10.43 5.54 7.71
CA MET A 295 9.63 4.42 8.19
C MET A 295 8.52 4.04 7.21
N GLY A 296 7.83 5.04 6.63
CA GLY A 296 6.85 4.82 5.56
C GLY A 296 7.42 4.03 4.39
N VAL A 297 8.59 4.45 3.88
CA VAL A 297 9.28 3.77 2.77
C VAL A 297 9.68 2.35 3.15
N THR A 298 10.29 2.15 4.32
CA THR A 298 10.72 0.82 4.79
C THR A 298 9.55 -0.14 4.99
N VAL A 299 8.44 0.33 5.57
CA VAL A 299 7.23 -0.49 5.77
C VAL A 299 6.52 -0.75 4.44
N GLY A 300 6.45 0.23 3.55
CA GLY A 300 5.90 0.04 2.19
C GLY A 300 6.69 -1.00 1.40
N TYR A 301 8.03 -0.96 1.45
CA TYR A 301 8.90 -1.99 0.86
C TYR A 301 8.64 -3.37 1.49
N ALA A 302 8.58 -3.46 2.82
CA ALA A 302 8.28 -4.72 3.50
C ALA A 302 6.91 -5.30 3.10
N SER A 303 5.88 -4.45 3.03
CA SER A 303 4.54 -4.83 2.59
C SER A 303 4.55 -5.44 1.18
N SER A 304 5.37 -4.90 0.28
CA SER A 304 5.50 -5.43 -1.09
C SER A 304 6.05 -6.86 -1.15
N LYS A 305 6.85 -7.27 -0.16
CA LYS A 305 7.33 -8.65 -0.02
C LYS A 305 6.37 -9.57 0.73
N LEU A 306 5.40 -9.00 1.45
CA LEU A 306 4.47 -9.76 2.28
C LEU A 306 3.33 -10.34 1.45
N TRP A 307 2.65 -9.49 0.68
CA TRP A 307 1.41 -9.86 -0.01
C TRP A 307 1.69 -10.46 -1.39
N LYS A 308 0.98 -11.53 -1.77
CA LYS A 308 1.02 -12.05 -3.14
C LYS A 308 0.20 -11.15 -4.07
N SER A 309 0.80 -10.69 -5.15
CA SER A 309 0.07 -10.26 -6.34
C SER A 309 -0.47 -11.51 -7.03
N GLU A 310 -1.77 -11.58 -7.30
CA GLU A 310 -2.38 -12.70 -8.04
C GLU A 310 -1.71 -12.98 -9.39
#